data_AF-A0A423SEI5-F1
#
_entry.id   AF-A0A423SEI5-F1
#
_cell.length_a   1.000
_cell.length_b   1.000
_cell.length_c   1.000
_cell.angle_alpha   90.00
_cell.angle_beta   90.00
_cell.angle_gamma   90.00
#
_symmetry.space_group_name_H-M   'P 1'
#
loop_
_entity.id
_entity.type
_entity.pdbx_description
1 polymer ?
#
loop_
_entity_poly.entity_id
_entity_poly.type
_entity_poly.pdbx_seq_one_letter_code
_entity_poly.pdbx_strand_id
1 'polypeptide(L)'
;MHYDNPNFRQGIVDSSGLRIFLTEDLREHDAGFLVLGHAVESTHIIPPERMWKSVSHCDGGCISQGVPEQGIQVFQGLLHTHLLGNDITVRQIRNGRELPVVFQDMNYDFNYQQARVLSEEMTILPGDSFITECGYDSRGKKTPTFGGESTQEEMCLAFLAYYPRSKVSWCVSTPEISLIYNSFGIEDVYDDGRYGEG
;
A
#
# COMPACT_ATOMS: atom_id res chain seq x y z
N MET A 1 3.20 0.93 -18.05
CA MET A 1 2.21 -0.11 -18.42
C MET A 1 2.64 -1.41 -17.76
N HIS A 2 1.71 -2.12 -17.14
CA HIS A 2 1.97 -3.44 -16.55
C HIS A 2 1.27 -4.49 -17.44
N TYR A 3 2.01 -5.49 -17.93
CA TYR A 3 1.49 -6.54 -18.80
C TYR A 3 1.58 -7.90 -18.11
N ASP A 4 0.43 -8.48 -17.77
CA ASP A 4 0.36 -9.88 -17.36
C ASP A 4 0.30 -10.78 -18.60
N ASN A 5 1.37 -11.52 -18.87
CA ASN A 5 1.50 -12.42 -20.04
C ASN A 5 1.71 -13.88 -19.58
N PRO A 6 0.72 -14.51 -18.94
CA PRO A 6 0.90 -15.84 -18.33
C PRO A 6 1.14 -16.94 -19.36
N ASN A 7 0.77 -16.71 -20.63
CA ASN A 7 0.93 -17.66 -21.73
C ASN A 7 2.20 -17.41 -22.57
N PHE A 8 3.09 -16.51 -22.13
CA PHE A 8 4.35 -16.19 -22.80
C PHE A 8 4.19 -15.92 -24.31
N ARG A 9 3.11 -15.22 -24.68
CA ARG A 9 2.81 -14.94 -26.09
C ARG A 9 3.90 -14.05 -26.67
N GLN A 10 4.38 -14.43 -27.85
CA GLN A 10 5.41 -13.70 -28.58
C GLN A 10 4.80 -12.93 -29.77
N GLY A 11 5.51 -11.93 -30.26
CA GLY A 11 5.13 -11.18 -31.46
C GLY A 11 3.92 -10.26 -31.28
N ILE A 12 3.48 -9.99 -30.05
CA ILE A 12 2.43 -9.00 -29.77
C ILE A 12 3.08 -7.61 -29.78
N VAL A 13 2.56 -6.73 -30.63
CA VAL A 13 2.90 -5.31 -30.64
C VAL A 13 1.76 -4.57 -29.94
N ASP A 14 2.08 -3.84 -28.88
CA ASP A 14 1.14 -3.00 -28.15
C ASP A 14 1.46 -1.51 -28.37
N SER A 15 0.42 -0.67 -28.34
CA SER A 15 0.55 0.79 -28.43
C SER A 15 -0.33 1.48 -27.38
N SER A 16 -0.46 0.86 -26.21
CA SER A 16 -1.20 1.41 -25.08
C SER A 16 -0.41 2.53 -24.41
N GLY A 17 -1.12 3.46 -23.78
CA GLY A 17 -0.50 4.59 -23.09
C GLY A 17 -1.51 5.48 -22.38
N LEU A 18 -1.02 6.62 -21.91
CA LEU A 18 -1.82 7.62 -21.21
C LEU A 18 -1.95 8.88 -22.06
N ARG A 19 -3.12 9.50 -22.04
CA ARG A 19 -3.32 10.86 -22.55
C ARG A 19 -3.27 11.85 -21.40
N ILE A 20 -2.33 12.77 -21.46
CA ILE A 20 -2.14 13.81 -20.44
C ILE A 20 -2.57 15.15 -21.02
N PHE A 21 -3.41 15.89 -20.29
CA PHE A 21 -3.84 17.23 -20.65
C PHE A 21 -3.05 18.25 -19.81
N LEU A 22 -2.38 19.18 -20.47
CA LEU A 22 -1.48 20.16 -19.85
C LEU A 22 -2.05 21.58 -19.98
N THR A 23 -1.63 22.47 -19.08
CA THR A 23 -1.97 23.89 -19.07
C THR A 23 -0.72 24.70 -18.72
N GLU A 24 -0.56 25.88 -19.30
CA GLU A 24 0.49 26.84 -18.93
C GLU A 24 0.10 27.64 -17.68
N ASP A 25 -1.20 27.80 -17.42
CA ASP A 25 -1.72 28.45 -16.21
C ASP A 25 -1.55 27.53 -15.00
N LEU A 26 -0.60 27.88 -14.12
CA LEU A 26 -0.31 27.11 -12.91
C LEU A 26 -1.47 27.19 -11.91
N ARG A 27 -1.78 26.04 -11.30
CA ARG A 27 -2.73 25.96 -10.18
C ARG A 27 -2.05 26.41 -8.88
N GLU A 28 -2.84 26.76 -7.89
CA GLU A 28 -2.34 27.22 -6.58
C GLU A 28 -1.45 26.19 -5.86
N HIS A 29 -1.76 24.90 -6.03
CA HIS A 29 -1.04 23.82 -5.37
C HIS A 29 -0.63 22.72 -6.35
N ASP A 30 0.59 22.21 -6.14
CA ASP A 30 1.03 20.95 -6.70
C ASP A 30 0.36 19.78 -5.96
N ALA A 31 -0.01 18.74 -6.70
CA ALA A 31 -0.49 17.50 -6.14
C ALA A 31 0.65 16.49 -5.93
N GLY A 32 0.50 15.62 -4.93
CA GLY A 32 1.38 14.50 -4.63
C GLY A 32 0.58 13.23 -4.35
N PHE A 33 1.32 12.12 -4.18
CA PHE A 33 0.76 10.85 -3.72
C PHE A 33 1.45 10.43 -2.42
N LEU A 34 0.65 9.95 -1.47
CA LEU A 34 1.10 9.27 -0.26
C LEU A 34 0.66 7.82 -0.37
N VAL A 35 1.63 6.90 -0.33
CA VAL A 35 1.37 5.47 -0.30
C VAL A 35 1.44 4.97 1.14
N LEU A 36 0.35 4.36 1.60
CA LEU A 36 0.23 3.69 2.90
C LEU A 36 0.07 2.20 2.68
N GLY A 37 0.61 1.35 3.57
CA GLY A 37 0.45 -0.10 3.40
C GLY A 37 1.61 -0.95 3.88
N HIS A 38 1.65 -2.19 3.41
CA HIS A 38 2.83 -3.06 3.52
C HIS A 38 3.84 -2.69 2.45
N ALA A 39 5.13 -2.78 2.78
CA ALA A 39 6.17 -2.76 1.75
C ALA A 39 5.97 -3.94 0.80
N VAL A 40 6.20 -3.73 -0.51
CA VAL A 40 6.05 -4.76 -1.53
C VAL A 40 7.30 -5.65 -1.51
N GLU A 41 7.34 -6.57 -0.55
CA GLU A 41 8.49 -7.40 -0.24
C GLU A 41 8.04 -8.82 0.15
N SER A 42 8.93 -9.80 -0.05
CA SER A 42 8.64 -11.21 0.27
C SER A 42 8.48 -11.50 1.76
N THR A 43 8.76 -10.52 2.63
CA THR A 43 8.52 -10.58 4.08
C THR A 43 7.04 -10.43 4.44
N HIS A 44 6.21 -9.90 3.54
CA HIS A 44 4.76 -9.92 3.68
C HIS A 44 4.25 -11.33 3.31
N ILE A 45 3.84 -12.10 4.33
CA ILE A 45 3.47 -13.51 4.15
C ILE A 45 1.97 -13.71 4.42
N ILE A 46 1.29 -14.36 3.47
CA ILE A 46 -0.10 -14.78 3.59
C ILE A 46 -0.11 -16.32 3.64
N PRO A 47 -0.44 -16.91 4.81
CA PRO A 47 -0.47 -18.36 4.97
C PRO A 47 -1.59 -18.98 4.12
N PRO A 48 -1.44 -20.23 3.66
CA PRO A 48 -2.45 -20.89 2.85
C PRO A 48 -3.64 -21.43 3.67
N GLU A 49 -4.67 -21.87 2.95
CA GLU A 49 -5.81 -22.65 3.46
C GLU A 49 -6.67 -21.92 4.52
N ARG A 50 -6.66 -20.59 4.55
CA ARG A 50 -7.42 -19.81 5.53
C ARG A 50 -7.85 -18.42 5.07
N MET A 51 -8.73 -17.79 5.83
CA MET A 51 -8.86 -16.33 5.80
C MET A 51 -7.69 -15.74 6.57
N TRP A 52 -7.11 -14.66 6.07
CA TRP A 52 -5.98 -14.00 6.68
C TRP A 52 -6.18 -12.48 6.68
N LYS A 53 -5.59 -11.81 7.67
CA LYS A 53 -5.54 -10.36 7.72
C LYS A 53 -4.10 -9.91 7.90
N SER A 54 -3.62 -9.08 6.99
CA SER A 54 -2.36 -8.36 7.17
C SER A 54 -2.66 -6.94 7.64
N VAL A 55 -1.84 -6.47 8.59
CA VAL A 55 -1.96 -5.12 9.16
C VAL A 55 -0.63 -4.42 9.00
N SER A 56 -0.64 -3.23 8.42
CA SER A 56 0.54 -2.37 8.32
C SER A 56 0.34 -1.10 9.13
N HIS A 57 1.46 -0.49 9.50
CA HIS A 57 1.50 0.72 10.28
C HIS A 57 2.32 1.81 9.58
N CYS A 58 1.84 3.04 9.71
CA CYS A 58 2.58 4.25 9.41
C CYS A 58 2.65 5.06 10.69
N ASP A 59 3.85 5.18 11.27
CA ASP A 59 4.04 5.92 12.52
C ASP A 59 3.93 7.44 12.30
N GLY A 60 3.48 8.15 13.34
CA GLY A 60 3.31 9.61 13.31
C GLY A 60 4.62 10.37 13.07
N GLY A 61 5.77 9.79 13.42
CA GLY A 61 7.09 10.33 13.10
C GLY A 61 7.33 10.41 11.59
N CYS A 62 6.92 9.41 10.81
CA CYS A 62 7.08 9.42 9.36
C CYS A 62 6.24 10.53 8.70
N ILE A 63 5.00 10.70 9.16
CA ILE A 63 4.12 11.78 8.71
C ILE A 63 4.70 13.14 9.11
N SER A 64 5.20 13.28 10.34
CA SER A 64 5.77 14.54 10.85
C SER A 64 7.02 15.00 10.09
N GLN A 65 7.81 14.06 9.55
CA GLN A 65 9.01 14.41 8.78
C GLN A 65 8.68 15.00 7.40
N GLY A 66 7.55 14.61 6.82
CA GLY A 66 7.24 14.92 5.43
C GLY A 66 6.05 15.84 5.22
N VAL A 67 5.14 15.97 6.18
CA VAL A 67 3.93 16.82 6.14
C VAL A 67 4.20 18.15 6.85
N PRO A 68 3.81 19.30 6.27
CA PRO A 68 4.01 20.62 6.89
C PRO A 68 3.05 20.86 8.05
N GLU A 69 3.31 21.88 8.88
CA GLU A 69 2.53 22.18 10.10
C GLU A 69 1.03 22.40 9.83
N GLN A 70 0.70 23.06 8.71
CA GLN A 70 -0.68 23.27 8.28
C GLN A 70 -1.39 22.02 7.75
N GLY A 71 -0.66 20.92 7.56
CA GLY A 71 -1.18 19.68 7.01
C GLY A 71 -1.28 19.62 5.48
N ILE A 72 -1.87 18.52 5.03
CA ILE A 72 -2.24 18.27 3.64
C ILE A 72 -3.70 17.81 3.55
N GLN A 73 -4.29 18.07 2.40
CA GLN A 73 -5.65 17.71 2.04
C GLN A 73 -5.63 16.56 1.03
N VAL A 74 -6.17 15.42 1.44
CA VAL A 74 -6.39 14.26 0.57
C VAL A 74 -7.74 14.43 -0.12
N PHE A 75 -7.75 14.36 -1.45
CA PHE A 75 -8.94 14.54 -2.27
C PHE A 75 -9.35 13.28 -3.05
N GLN A 76 -8.48 12.29 -3.13
CA GLN A 76 -8.76 11.02 -3.82
C GLN A 76 -7.94 9.89 -3.22
N GLY A 77 -8.49 8.67 -3.25
CA GLY A 77 -7.74 7.46 -2.88
C GLY A 77 -8.02 6.28 -3.80
N LEU A 78 -7.02 5.42 -3.96
CA LEU A 78 -7.10 4.13 -4.65
C LEU A 78 -6.61 3.04 -3.70
N LEU A 79 -7.47 2.06 -3.43
CA LEU A 79 -7.15 0.90 -2.60
C LEU A 79 -6.68 -0.26 -3.50
N HIS A 80 -5.65 -0.98 -3.08
CA HIS A 80 -4.96 -1.96 -3.92
C HIS A 80 -4.51 -3.20 -3.17
N THR A 81 -4.93 -4.35 -3.68
CA THR A 81 -4.42 -5.70 -3.34
C THR A 81 -4.36 -6.53 -4.62
N HIS A 82 -3.86 -7.77 -4.59
CA HIS A 82 -3.93 -8.69 -5.73
C HIS A 82 -5.11 -9.68 -5.58
N LEU A 83 -5.00 -10.88 -6.14
CA LEU A 83 -6.11 -11.81 -6.38
C LEU A 83 -6.77 -12.36 -5.12
N LEU A 84 -6.04 -12.43 -3.99
CA LEU A 84 -6.54 -12.95 -2.73
C LEU A 84 -7.31 -11.88 -1.94
N GLY A 85 -7.12 -10.60 -2.23
CA GLY A 85 -7.70 -9.52 -1.44
C GLY A 85 -9.22 -9.45 -1.57
N ASN A 86 -9.90 -9.35 -0.42
CA ASN A 86 -11.37 -9.31 -0.34
C ASN A 86 -11.92 -8.10 0.43
N ASP A 87 -11.10 -7.50 1.32
CA ASP A 87 -11.42 -6.25 2.00
C ASP A 87 -10.17 -5.45 2.32
N ILE A 88 -10.30 -4.12 2.39
CA ILE A 88 -9.22 -3.20 2.74
C ILE A 88 -9.77 -1.98 3.47
N THR A 89 -9.13 -1.61 4.58
CA THR A 89 -9.50 -0.44 5.39
C THR A 89 -8.27 0.35 5.79
N VAL A 90 -8.31 1.67 5.65
CA VAL A 90 -7.29 2.60 6.15
C VAL A 90 -7.87 3.41 7.30
N ARG A 91 -7.26 3.29 8.48
CA ARG A 91 -7.63 4.04 9.69
C ARG A 91 -6.62 5.16 9.92
N GLN A 92 -7.12 6.37 10.13
CA GLN A 92 -6.33 7.50 10.58
C GLN A 92 -6.45 7.64 12.09
N ILE A 93 -5.32 7.74 12.77
CA ILE A 93 -5.24 7.93 14.21
C ILE A 93 -4.61 9.30 14.48
N ARG A 94 -5.31 10.12 15.26
CA ARG A 94 -4.84 11.44 15.69
C ARG A 94 -4.86 11.53 17.20
N ASN A 95 -3.71 11.82 17.82
CA ASN A 95 -3.58 11.93 19.28
C ASN A 95 -4.13 10.70 20.01
N GLY A 96 -3.84 9.50 19.49
CA GLY A 96 -4.29 8.22 20.07
C GLY A 96 -5.78 7.90 19.89
N ARG A 97 -6.52 8.67 19.08
CA ARG A 97 -7.93 8.40 18.76
C ARG A 97 -8.10 8.10 17.28
N GLU A 98 -8.82 7.04 16.98
CA GLU A 98 -9.25 6.74 15.61
C GLU A 98 -10.28 7.77 15.14
N LEU A 99 -10.03 8.36 13.98
CA LEU A 99 -10.94 9.27 13.29
C LEU A 99 -11.91 8.47 12.40
N PRO A 100 -13.02 9.07 11.91
CA PRO A 100 -13.91 8.40 10.99
C PRO A 100 -13.17 7.81 9.78
N VAL A 101 -13.49 6.56 9.44
CA VAL A 101 -12.83 5.83 8.36
C VAL A 101 -13.27 6.41 7.02
N VAL A 102 -12.32 6.99 6.28
CA VAL A 102 -12.55 7.60 4.96
C VAL A 102 -12.38 6.59 3.84
N PHE A 103 -11.37 5.71 3.93
CA PHE A 103 -11.06 4.72 2.91
C PHE A 103 -11.35 3.32 3.42
N GLN A 104 -12.44 2.74 2.94
CA GLN A 104 -12.84 1.38 3.23
C GLN A 104 -13.51 0.75 2.01
N ASP A 105 -13.13 -0.49 1.74
CA ASP A 105 -13.85 -1.38 0.85
C ASP A 105 -13.98 -2.76 1.49
N MET A 106 -15.20 -3.11 1.90
CA MET A 106 -15.50 -4.40 2.54
C MET A 106 -15.85 -5.49 1.52
N ASN A 107 -15.92 -5.15 0.23
CA ASN A 107 -16.24 -6.06 -0.86
C ASN A 107 -15.27 -5.79 -2.02
N TYR A 108 -13.98 -5.73 -1.69
CA TYR A 108 -12.94 -5.42 -2.65
C TYR A 108 -12.90 -6.50 -3.74
N ASP A 109 -12.77 -6.06 -4.99
CA ASP A 109 -12.57 -6.92 -6.16
C ASP A 109 -11.33 -6.42 -6.90
N PHE A 110 -10.33 -7.29 -7.04
CA PHE A 110 -9.12 -7.04 -7.81
C PHE A 110 -9.40 -6.55 -9.24
N ASN A 111 -10.51 -6.95 -9.84
CA ASN A 111 -10.90 -6.54 -11.19
C ASN A 111 -11.55 -5.14 -11.23
N TYR A 112 -11.90 -4.58 -10.07
CA TYR A 112 -12.57 -3.29 -9.93
C TYR A 112 -11.74 -2.30 -9.09
N GLN A 113 -10.63 -1.85 -9.65
CA GLN A 113 -9.73 -0.89 -8.99
C GLN A 113 -9.96 0.52 -9.54
N GLN A 114 -10.75 1.30 -8.81
CA GLN A 114 -11.07 2.68 -9.19
C GLN A 114 -10.56 3.66 -8.14
N ALA A 115 -9.88 4.71 -8.59
CA ALA A 115 -9.56 5.85 -7.75
C ALA A 115 -10.85 6.63 -7.42
N ARG A 116 -11.19 6.73 -6.14
CA ARG A 116 -12.41 7.39 -5.64
C ARG A 116 -12.08 8.81 -5.20
N VAL A 117 -12.71 9.78 -5.85
CA VAL A 117 -12.65 11.19 -5.42
C VAL A 117 -13.56 11.37 -4.21
N LEU A 118 -13.05 12.02 -3.18
CA LEU A 118 -13.78 12.26 -1.94
C LEU A 118 -14.77 13.41 -2.13
N SER A 119 -15.97 13.28 -1.56
CA SER A 119 -16.93 14.39 -1.48
C SER A 119 -16.49 15.45 -0.47
N GLU A 120 -15.82 15.01 0.59
CA GLU A 120 -15.21 15.86 1.61
C GLU A 120 -13.74 15.44 1.76
N GLU A 121 -12.84 16.41 1.64
CA GLU A 121 -11.41 16.13 1.74
C GLU A 121 -11.00 15.72 3.15
N MET A 122 -10.04 14.81 3.21
CA MET A 122 -9.48 14.31 4.46
C MET A 122 -8.20 15.08 4.79
N THR A 123 -8.14 15.68 5.97
CA THR A 123 -6.94 16.40 6.45
C THR A 123 -5.98 15.44 7.14
N ILE A 124 -4.72 15.43 6.71
CA ILE A 124 -3.60 14.78 7.41
C ILE A 124 -2.73 15.86 8.04
N LEU A 125 -2.46 15.72 9.33
CA LEU A 125 -1.61 16.63 10.11
C LEU A 125 -0.33 15.91 10.56
N PRO A 126 0.76 16.64 10.84
CA PRO A 126 1.92 16.09 11.52
C PRO A 126 1.52 15.35 12.80
N GLY A 127 2.11 14.18 13.02
CA GLY A 127 1.84 13.32 14.17
C GLY A 127 0.66 12.37 14.01
N ASP A 128 -0.14 12.48 12.95
CA ASP A 128 -1.12 11.45 12.60
C ASP A 128 -0.41 10.15 12.25
N SER A 129 -0.97 9.02 12.69
CA SER A 129 -0.53 7.69 12.29
C SER A 129 -1.63 6.96 11.53
N PHE A 130 -1.24 5.94 10.75
CA PHE A 130 -2.18 5.16 9.95
C PHE A 130 -2.03 3.68 10.20
N ILE A 131 -3.16 2.98 10.09
CA ILE A 131 -3.24 1.53 10.11
C ILE A 131 -3.94 1.10 8.82
N THR A 132 -3.28 0.28 8.01
CA THR A 132 -3.91 -0.32 6.81
C THR A 132 -4.13 -1.80 7.06
N GLU A 133 -5.39 -2.23 7.01
CA GLU A 133 -5.79 -3.62 7.15
C GLU A 133 -6.21 -4.16 5.78
N CYS A 134 -5.64 -5.28 5.35
CA CYS A 134 -6.08 -6.00 4.16
C CYS A 134 -6.48 -7.43 4.53
N GLY A 135 -7.72 -7.80 4.18
CA GLY A 135 -8.23 -9.16 4.25
C GLY A 135 -7.85 -9.95 3.00
N TYR A 136 -7.57 -11.23 3.18
CA TYR A 136 -7.26 -12.17 2.11
C TYR A 136 -8.01 -13.50 2.26
N ASP A 137 -8.52 -14.01 1.13
CA ASP A 137 -9.08 -15.36 1.02
C ASP A 137 -8.09 -16.33 0.38
N SER A 138 -7.20 -16.90 1.20
CA SER A 138 -6.20 -17.87 0.75
C SER A 138 -6.69 -19.33 0.82
N ARG A 139 -7.99 -19.58 1.05
CA ARG A 139 -8.51 -20.95 1.26
C ARG A 139 -8.26 -21.89 0.09
N GLY A 140 -8.15 -21.35 -1.13
CA GLY A 140 -7.83 -22.09 -2.35
C GLY A 140 -6.34 -22.33 -2.60
N LYS A 141 -5.43 -21.75 -1.80
CA LYS A 141 -3.97 -21.89 -1.96
C LYS A 141 -3.45 -23.05 -1.12
N LYS A 142 -2.47 -23.78 -1.65
CA LYS A 142 -1.77 -24.89 -0.96
C LYS A 142 -0.41 -24.48 -0.38
N THR A 143 0.14 -23.36 -0.83
CA THR A 143 1.42 -22.82 -0.41
C THR A 143 1.23 -21.36 0.00
N PRO A 144 2.09 -20.83 0.87
CA PRO A 144 2.06 -19.40 1.21
C PRO A 144 2.12 -18.54 -0.05
N THR A 145 1.44 -17.40 0.01
CA THR A 145 1.57 -16.31 -0.98
C THR A 145 2.38 -15.21 -0.33
N PHE A 146 3.38 -14.70 -1.05
CA PHE A 146 4.31 -13.68 -0.57
C PHE A 146 3.97 -12.33 -1.21
N GLY A 147 4.39 -11.25 -0.55
CA GLY A 147 4.32 -9.91 -1.10
C GLY A 147 5.22 -9.77 -2.33
N GLY A 148 4.76 -9.04 -3.34
CA GLY A 148 5.50 -8.85 -4.58
C GLY A 148 4.69 -8.21 -5.71
N GLU A 149 5.34 -7.98 -6.85
CA GLU A 149 4.80 -7.25 -8.00
C GLU A 149 3.94 -8.14 -8.93
N SER A 150 4.11 -9.46 -8.89
CA SER A 150 3.37 -10.38 -9.73
C SER A 150 1.91 -10.49 -9.29
N THR A 151 1.00 -10.68 -10.24
CA THR A 151 -0.43 -10.97 -9.96
C THR A 151 -0.63 -12.25 -9.13
N GLN A 152 0.37 -13.14 -9.08
CA GLN A 152 0.35 -14.36 -8.26
C GLN A 152 0.91 -14.15 -6.84
N GLU A 153 1.59 -13.03 -6.61
CA GLU A 153 2.02 -12.50 -5.31
C GLU A 153 0.93 -11.56 -4.77
N GLU A 154 1.16 -10.90 -3.65
CA GLU A 154 0.18 -10.00 -3.03
C GLU A 154 0.72 -8.61 -2.71
N MET A 155 -0.22 -7.68 -2.52
CA MET A 155 0.05 -6.32 -2.06
C MET A 155 -1.03 -5.88 -1.06
N CYS A 156 -0.69 -4.89 -0.23
CA CYS A 156 -1.63 -4.21 0.67
C CYS A 156 -1.32 -2.72 0.66
N LEU A 157 -1.95 -1.95 -0.24
CA LEU A 157 -1.61 -0.55 -0.46
C LEU A 157 -2.84 0.35 -0.56
N ALA A 158 -2.68 1.58 -0.11
CA ALA A 158 -3.58 2.69 -0.36
C ALA A 158 -2.79 3.87 -0.94
N PHE A 159 -3.17 4.31 -2.14
CA PHE A 159 -2.59 5.45 -2.83
C PHE A 159 -3.49 6.67 -2.61
N LEU A 160 -3.02 7.64 -1.83
CA LEU A 160 -3.77 8.84 -1.50
C LEU A 160 -3.24 10.03 -2.30
N ALA A 161 -4.06 10.62 -3.16
CA ALA A 161 -3.73 11.84 -3.86
C ALA A 161 -4.04 13.04 -2.97
N TYR A 162 -3.08 13.94 -2.80
CA TYR A 162 -3.17 15.05 -1.87
C TYR A 162 -2.55 16.34 -2.40
N TYR A 163 -2.85 17.46 -1.75
CA TYR A 163 -2.17 18.75 -1.90
C TYR A 163 -2.06 19.48 -0.55
N PRO A 164 -1.16 20.47 -0.38
CA PRO A 164 -0.05 20.78 -1.27
C PRO A 164 1.00 19.67 -1.24
N ARG A 165 1.68 19.46 -2.37
CA ARG A 165 2.76 18.47 -2.51
C ARG A 165 3.79 18.67 -1.41
N SER A 166 4.09 17.58 -0.72
CA SER A 166 4.94 17.58 0.47
C SER A 166 6.07 16.55 0.29
N LYS A 167 6.96 16.44 1.28
CA LYS A 167 8.13 15.54 1.17
C LYS A 167 7.80 14.08 1.46
N VAL A 168 6.60 13.80 1.98
CA VAL A 168 6.12 12.43 2.20
C VAL A 168 5.60 11.83 0.88
N SER A 169 6.05 10.63 0.56
CA SER A 169 5.54 9.86 -0.59
C SER A 169 5.22 8.41 -0.25
N TRP A 170 5.96 7.84 0.69
CA TRP A 170 5.78 6.48 1.17
C TRP A 170 5.77 6.48 2.69
N CYS A 171 4.79 5.79 3.27
CA CYS A 171 4.78 5.44 4.68
C CYS A 171 4.23 4.02 4.80
N VAL A 172 5.13 3.07 4.63
CA VAL A 172 4.85 1.63 4.64
C VAL A 172 5.62 0.97 5.78
N SER A 173 5.20 -0.22 6.18
CA SER A 173 5.92 -1.05 7.15
C SER A 173 6.19 -2.44 6.58
N THR A 174 7.21 -3.08 7.12
CA THR A 174 7.59 -4.47 6.83
C THR A 174 7.67 -5.21 8.16
N PRO A 175 7.30 -6.49 8.25
CA PRO A 175 7.50 -7.26 9.47
C PRO A 175 8.99 -7.37 9.84
N GLU A 176 9.30 -7.37 11.13
CA GLU A 176 10.68 -7.55 11.58
C GLU A 176 11.17 -8.96 11.23
N ILE A 177 12.30 -9.04 10.52
CA ILE A 177 12.84 -10.32 10.01
C ILE A 177 13.13 -11.32 11.14
N SER A 178 13.54 -10.83 12.31
CA SER A 178 13.81 -11.66 13.50
C SER A 178 12.55 -12.39 13.97
N LEU A 179 11.39 -11.74 13.94
CA LEU A 179 10.10 -12.32 14.31
C LEU A 179 9.69 -13.38 13.28
N ILE A 180 9.99 -13.16 12.00
CA ILE A 180 9.76 -14.15 10.94
C ILE A 180 10.62 -15.39 11.20
N TYR A 181 11.93 -15.23 11.42
CA TYR A 181 12.83 -16.36 11.72
C TYR A 181 12.39 -17.15 12.95
N ASN A 182 12.07 -16.45 14.04
CA ASN A 182 11.55 -17.06 15.26
C ASN A 182 10.26 -17.86 15.01
N SER A 183 9.37 -17.37 14.13
CA SER A 183 8.14 -18.07 13.77
C SER A 183 8.38 -19.39 13.02
N PHE A 184 9.51 -19.50 12.33
CA PHE A 184 9.97 -20.71 11.65
C PHE A 184 10.88 -21.59 12.50
N GLY A 185 11.15 -21.22 13.76
CA GLY A 185 12.07 -21.95 14.64
C GLY A 185 13.54 -21.82 14.23
N ILE A 186 13.90 -20.74 13.53
CA ILE A 186 15.27 -20.43 13.14
C ILE A 186 15.89 -19.57 14.24
N GLU A 187 16.83 -20.14 14.99
CA GLU A 187 17.51 -19.47 16.11
C GLU A 187 18.79 -18.74 15.68
N ASP A 188 19.50 -19.28 14.68
CA ASP A 188 20.74 -18.72 14.14
C ASP A 188 20.68 -18.65 12.60
N VAL A 189 20.97 -17.47 12.05
CA VAL A 189 21.15 -17.26 10.62
C VAL A 189 22.61 -16.96 10.36
N TYR A 190 23.27 -17.78 9.54
CA TYR A 190 24.65 -17.53 9.12
C TYR A 190 24.66 -16.31 8.20
N ASP A 191 25.21 -15.19 8.69
CA ASP A 191 25.45 -14.00 7.89
C ASP A 191 26.69 -14.22 7.02
N ASP A 192 26.49 -14.32 5.70
CA ASP A 192 27.57 -14.48 4.72
C ASP A 192 28.13 -13.13 4.22
N GLY A 193 27.70 -12.01 4.83
CA GLY A 193 28.21 -10.67 4.58
C GLY A 193 27.76 -10.03 3.26
N ARG A 194 26.78 -10.62 2.53
CA ARG A 194 26.33 -10.08 1.25
C ARG A 194 25.23 -9.02 1.33
N TYR A 195 24.59 -8.84 2.47
CA TYR A 195 23.57 -7.81 2.68
C TYR A 195 23.98 -6.92 3.86
N GLY A 196 25.00 -6.11 3.61
CA GLY A 196 25.45 -5.06 4.53
C GLY A 196 24.52 -3.85 4.50
N GLU A 197 24.38 -3.25 5.67
CA GLU A 197 23.74 -1.97 6.01
C GLU A 197 23.74 -0.92 4.89
N GLY A 198 22.55 -0.36 4.64
CA GLY A 198 22.34 0.89 3.89
C GLY A 198 21.30 1.73 4.60
#